data_AF-A0A1Y5F247-F1
#
_entry.id   AF-A0A1Y5F247-F1
#
_cell.length_a   1.000
_cell.length_b   1.000
_cell.length_c   1.000
_cell.angle_alpha   90.00
_cell.angle_beta   90.00
_cell.angle_gamma   90.00
#
_symmetry.space_group_name_H-M   'P 1'
#
loop_
_entity.id
_entity.type
_entity.pdbx_description
1 polymer ?
#
loop_
_entity_poly.entity_id
_entity_poly.type
_entity_poly.pdbx_seq_one_letter_code
_entity_poly.pdbx_strand_id
1 'polypeptide(L)'
;MVFSLWPCFSKVLENKAINLSFKSYSFRQVCIAMGVKNNLLESASGMTAVDCTSRKVEIIDFCLKHVSEKMSFIRGRVDSLGKNKVLCEFADSVVLKITCDDKSVDCSKVKKSCKKLQNIFAFSLASHHAGSKKNILTCIYSSDHELEF
;
A
#
# COMPACT_ATOMS: atom_id res chain seq x y z
N MET A 1 -18.63 -19.82 -11.00
CA MET A 1 -18.54 -18.48 -10.39
C MET A 1 -17.38 -18.48 -9.41
N VAL A 2 -16.22 -17.95 -9.81
CA VAL A 2 -15.05 -17.87 -8.94
C VAL A 2 -15.13 -16.55 -8.18
N PHE A 3 -15.31 -16.65 -6.87
CA PHE A 3 -15.27 -15.53 -5.94
C PHE A 3 -13.87 -14.90 -5.97
N SER A 4 -13.77 -13.70 -6.54
CA SER A 4 -12.63 -12.82 -6.33
C SER A 4 -12.60 -12.42 -4.85
N LEU A 5 -11.72 -13.05 -4.07
CA LEU A 5 -11.48 -12.67 -2.68
C LEU A 5 -10.70 -11.34 -2.65
N TRP A 6 -11.42 -10.24 -2.80
CA TRP A 6 -10.99 -8.96 -2.26
C TRP A 6 -11.01 -9.05 -0.72
N PRO A 7 -9.97 -8.61 0.00
CA PRO A 7 -10.24 -7.89 1.24
C PRO A 7 -10.96 -6.61 0.81
N CYS A 8 -12.29 -6.69 0.77
CA CYS A 8 -13.13 -5.59 0.35
C CYS A 8 -12.98 -4.50 1.42
N PHE A 9 -12.15 -3.50 1.14
CA PHE A 9 -12.10 -2.26 1.91
C PHE A 9 -13.37 -1.42 1.65
N SER A 10 -14.56 -2.05 1.67
CA SER A 10 -15.88 -1.41 1.47
C SER A 10 -16.22 -0.35 2.54
N LYS A 11 -15.32 -0.18 3.52
CA LYS A 11 -15.45 0.72 4.68
C LYS A 11 -14.55 1.93 4.59
N VAL A 12 -13.64 1.99 3.61
CA VAL A 12 -12.81 3.17 3.36
C VAL A 12 -13.71 4.23 2.74
N LEU A 13 -13.96 5.30 3.49
CA LEU A 13 -14.75 6.45 3.04
C LEU A 13 -13.90 7.42 2.23
N GLU A 14 -12.62 7.56 2.61
CA GLU A 14 -11.68 8.43 1.92
C GLU A 14 -10.29 7.82 2.01
N ASN A 15 -9.58 7.79 0.87
CA ASN A 15 -8.16 7.50 0.80
C ASN A 15 -7.54 8.47 -0.21
N LYS A 16 -7.16 9.65 0.29
CA LYS A 16 -6.63 10.73 -0.54
C LYS A 16 -5.12 10.82 -0.32
N ALA A 17 -4.36 10.55 -1.38
CA ALA A 17 -2.93 10.78 -1.42
C ALA A 17 -2.63 12.16 -2.04
N ILE A 18 -1.78 12.95 -1.40
CA ILE A 18 -1.33 14.26 -1.85
C ILE A 18 0.03 14.09 -2.54
N ASN A 19 0.19 14.71 -3.71
CA ASN A 19 1.37 14.55 -4.58
C ASN A 19 1.65 13.09 -4.96
N LEU A 20 0.59 12.36 -5.30
CA LEU A 20 0.68 10.96 -5.70
C LEU A 20 1.50 10.81 -6.99
N SER A 21 2.55 10.02 -6.92
CA SER A 21 3.30 9.54 -8.07
C SER A 21 3.48 8.02 -7.99
N PHE A 22 3.77 7.39 -9.12
CA PHE A 22 3.95 5.94 -9.17
C PHE A 22 5.03 5.54 -10.16
N LYS A 23 5.71 4.44 -9.87
CA LYS A 23 6.60 3.74 -10.80
C LYS A 23 6.03 2.37 -11.11
N SER A 24 5.97 2.02 -12.39
CA SER A 24 5.43 0.75 -12.85
C SER A 24 6.54 -0.19 -13.32
N TYR A 25 6.44 -1.47 -12.94
CA TYR A 25 7.39 -2.52 -13.29
C TYR A 25 6.63 -3.74 -13.78
N SER A 26 7.16 -4.45 -14.78
CA SER A 26 6.57 -5.74 -15.17
C SER A 26 6.89 -6.82 -14.12
N PHE A 27 6.05 -7.86 -14.03
CA PHE A 27 6.33 -9.00 -13.15
C PHE A 27 7.72 -9.61 -13.41
N ARG A 28 8.11 -9.70 -14.68
CA ARG A 28 9.43 -10.18 -15.07
C ARG A 28 10.56 -9.31 -14.51
N GLN A 29 10.43 -7.98 -14.57
CA GLN A 29 11.42 -7.08 -13.96
C GLN A 29 11.52 -7.29 -12.45
N VAL A 30 10.39 -7.43 -11.76
CA VAL A 30 10.34 -7.70 -10.31
C VAL A 30 11.07 -9.00 -9.97
N CYS A 31 10.75 -10.09 -10.67
CA CYS A 31 11.36 -11.39 -10.42
C CYS A 31 12.87 -11.40 -10.68
N ILE A 32 13.32 -10.81 -11.80
CA ILE A 32 14.74 -10.69 -12.15
C ILE A 32 15.49 -9.86 -11.12
N ALA A 33 14.96 -8.68 -10.77
CA ALA A 33 15.58 -7.78 -9.81
C ALA A 33 15.73 -8.39 -8.41
N MET A 34 14.83 -9.32 -8.07
CA MET A 34 14.92 -10.06 -6.82
C MET A 34 15.86 -11.27 -6.90
N GLY A 35 16.37 -11.63 -8.08
CA GLY A 35 17.36 -12.69 -8.29
C GLY A 35 16.82 -13.97 -8.93
N VAL A 36 15.59 -13.95 -9.45
CA VAL A 36 14.99 -15.10 -10.15
C VAL A 36 15.21 -14.94 -11.67
N LYS A 37 16.14 -15.74 -12.23
CA LYS A 37 16.63 -15.57 -13.61
C LYS A 37 15.90 -16.43 -14.65
N ASN A 38 15.25 -17.52 -14.24
CA ASN A 38 14.64 -18.52 -15.13
C ASN A 38 13.14 -18.68 -14.88
N ASN A 39 12.38 -17.60 -15.07
CA ASN A 39 10.94 -17.59 -14.83
C ASN A 39 10.27 -17.93 -16.16
N LEU A 40 9.62 -19.08 -16.25
CA LEU A 40 8.86 -19.48 -17.43
C LEU A 40 7.49 -18.81 -17.48
N LEU A 41 6.88 -18.60 -16.30
CA LEU A 41 5.59 -17.97 -16.12
C LEU A 41 5.62 -17.07 -14.89
N GLU A 42 5.19 -15.81 -15.05
CA GLU A 42 4.95 -14.91 -13.92
C GLU A 42 3.47 -14.58 -13.81
N SER A 43 2.96 -14.58 -12.58
CA SER A 43 1.56 -14.26 -12.32
C SER A 43 1.40 -13.48 -11.01
N ALA A 44 0.26 -12.83 -10.85
CA ALA A 44 -0.07 -12.16 -9.60
C ALA A 44 -0.45 -13.22 -8.55
N SER A 45 0.17 -13.17 -7.37
CA SER A 45 -0.29 -13.93 -6.19
C SER A 45 -1.06 -12.97 -5.29
N GLY A 46 -2.32 -12.74 -5.62
CA GLY A 46 -3.12 -11.68 -5.00
C GLY A 46 -2.66 -10.28 -5.41
N MET A 47 -2.89 -9.27 -4.55
CA MET A 47 -2.55 -7.87 -4.86
C MET A 47 -1.18 -7.42 -4.35
N THR A 48 -0.56 -8.19 -3.45
CA THR A 48 0.65 -7.78 -2.71
C THR A 48 1.90 -8.57 -3.11
N ALA A 49 1.75 -9.64 -3.89
CA ALA A 49 2.85 -10.50 -4.28
C ALA A 49 2.80 -10.89 -5.76
N VAL A 50 3.98 -11.18 -6.30
CA VAL A 50 4.18 -11.76 -7.64
C VAL A 50 4.69 -13.18 -7.46
N ASP A 51 4.04 -14.13 -8.13
CA ASP A 51 4.52 -15.50 -8.24
C ASP A 51 5.51 -15.61 -9.39
N CYS A 52 6.77 -15.89 -9.07
CA CYS A 52 7.85 -16.07 -10.01
C CYS A 52 8.10 -17.56 -10.32
N THR A 53 7.10 -18.44 -10.12
CA THR A 53 7.13 -19.92 -10.22
C THR A 53 7.98 -20.61 -9.15
N SER A 54 9.24 -20.18 -8.97
CA SER A 54 10.17 -20.78 -8.01
C SER A 54 9.95 -20.28 -6.58
N ARG A 55 9.42 -19.07 -6.44
CA ARG A 55 9.07 -18.45 -5.16
C ARG A 55 8.10 -17.29 -5.36
N LYS A 56 7.43 -16.92 -4.28
CA LYS A 56 6.65 -15.69 -4.19
C LYS A 56 7.53 -14.53 -3.76
N VAL A 57 7.36 -13.41 -4.43
CA VAL A 57 8.05 -12.15 -4.14
C VAL A 57 7.02 -11.17 -3.64
N GLU A 58 7.21 -10.69 -2.40
CA GLU A 58 6.41 -9.60 -1.87
C GLU A 58 6.77 -8.29 -2.60
N ILE A 59 5.75 -7.60 -3.09
CA ILE A 59 5.92 -6.36 -3.86
C ILE A 59 6.55 -5.27 -3.01
N ILE A 60 6.22 -5.24 -1.72
CA ILE A 60 6.77 -4.26 -0.78
C ILE A 60 8.30 -4.39 -0.69
N ASP A 61 8.83 -5.61 -0.59
CA ASP A 61 10.27 -5.86 -0.52
C ASP A 61 10.98 -5.43 -1.81
N PHE A 62 10.35 -5.70 -2.95
CA PHE A 62 10.85 -5.23 -4.24
C PHE A 62 10.90 -3.70 -4.29
N CYS A 63 9.81 -3.03 -3.95
CA CYS A 63 9.73 -1.58 -3.94
C CYS A 63 10.77 -1.00 -2.99
N LEU A 64 10.83 -1.43 -1.73
CA LEU A 64 11.79 -0.89 -0.75
C LEU A 64 13.25 -1.02 -1.20
N LYS A 65 13.61 -2.08 -1.95
CA LYS A 65 14.96 -2.24 -2.51
C LYS A 65 15.28 -1.32 -3.70
N HIS A 66 14.25 -0.81 -4.39
CA HIS A 66 14.39 -0.06 -5.65
C HIS A 66 13.90 1.39 -5.56
N VAL A 67 13.44 1.79 -4.38
CA VAL A 67 13.04 3.17 -4.09
C VAL A 67 14.28 3.98 -3.73
N SER A 68 14.41 5.15 -4.35
CA SER A 68 15.40 6.15 -3.93
C SER A 68 14.95 6.80 -2.62
N GLU A 69 15.87 6.99 -1.67
CA GLU A 69 15.61 7.57 -0.34
C GLU A 69 14.82 8.90 -0.35
N LYS A 70 14.85 9.63 -1.48
CA LYS A 70 14.15 10.92 -1.65
C LYS A 70 12.63 10.83 -1.87
N MET A 71 12.06 9.64 -2.04
CA MET A 71 10.63 9.47 -2.33
C MET A 71 9.92 8.74 -1.20
N SER A 72 8.86 9.36 -0.66
CA SER A 72 8.03 8.81 0.40
C SER A 72 7.15 7.65 -0.11
N PHE A 73 7.64 6.42 0.03
CA PHE A 73 6.93 5.21 -0.39
C PHE A 73 5.72 4.90 0.50
N ILE A 74 4.53 4.88 -0.09
CA ILE A 74 3.30 4.64 0.65
C ILE A 74 2.82 3.19 0.58
N ARG A 75 2.92 2.53 -0.58
CA ARG A 75 2.53 1.13 -0.78
C ARG A 75 2.98 0.60 -2.13
N GLY A 76 3.07 -0.71 -2.23
CA GLY A 76 3.26 -1.43 -3.48
C GLY A 76 2.09 -2.37 -3.75
N ARG A 77 1.64 -2.47 -4.99
CA ARG A 77 0.52 -3.35 -5.38
C ARG A 77 0.59 -3.80 -6.82
N VAL A 78 -0.14 -4.86 -7.15
CA VAL A 78 -0.42 -5.22 -8.54
C VAL A 78 -1.29 -4.15 -9.18
N ASP A 79 -0.95 -3.79 -10.42
CA ASP A 79 -1.78 -2.97 -11.29
C ASP A 79 -2.95 -3.83 -11.80
N SER A 80 -4.15 -3.58 -11.30
CA SER A 80 -5.35 -4.30 -11.75
C SER A 80 -5.80 -3.88 -13.15
N LEU A 81 -5.32 -2.73 -13.65
CA LEU A 81 -5.69 -2.20 -14.97
C LEU A 81 -4.62 -2.55 -16.01
N GLY A 82 -3.35 -2.44 -15.64
CA GLY A 82 -2.20 -2.84 -16.44
C GLY A 82 -1.92 -4.33 -16.31
N LYS A 83 -2.14 -5.10 -17.40
CA LYS A 83 -1.79 -6.53 -17.43
C LYS A 83 -0.35 -6.77 -16.96
N ASN A 84 -0.18 -7.59 -15.93
CA ASN A 84 1.09 -8.09 -15.40
C ASN A 84 2.09 -7.01 -14.95
N LYS A 85 1.60 -5.94 -14.30
CA LYS A 85 2.45 -4.88 -13.75
C LYS A 85 2.30 -4.75 -12.24
N VAL A 86 3.37 -4.29 -11.62
CA VAL A 86 3.47 -3.85 -10.23
C VAL A 86 3.62 -2.34 -10.21
N LEU A 87 2.92 -1.68 -9.28
CA LEU A 87 3.04 -0.26 -8.99
C LEU A 87 3.67 -0.09 -7.62
N CYS A 88 4.76 0.69 -7.56
CA CYS A 88 5.23 1.29 -6.33
C CYS A 88 4.69 2.73 -6.29
N GLU A 89 3.88 3.04 -5.28
CA GLU A 89 3.22 4.35 -5.11
C GLU A 89 3.94 5.19 -4.07
N PHE A 90 4.02 6.49 -4.34
CA PHE A 90 4.68 7.50 -3.53
C PHE A 90 3.76 8.69 -3.31
N ALA A 91 3.78 9.26 -2.10
CA ALA A 91 3.01 10.47 -1.80
C ALA A 91 3.63 11.16 -0.59
N ASP A 92 3.48 12.49 -0.51
CA ASP A 92 3.97 13.27 0.63
C ASP A 92 3.03 13.15 1.83
N SER A 93 1.74 12.95 1.56
CA SER A 93 0.73 12.77 2.61
C SER A 93 -0.41 11.87 2.16
N VAL A 94 -1.00 11.16 3.13
CA VAL A 94 -2.18 10.32 2.95
C VAL A 94 -3.21 10.65 4.02
N VAL A 95 -4.42 11.01 3.58
CA VAL A 95 -5.60 11.19 4.42
C VAL A 95 -6.50 9.97 4.25
N LEU A 96 -6.65 9.22 5.33
CA LEU A 96 -7.47 8.01 5.38
C LEU A 96 -8.65 8.22 6.33
N LYS A 97 -9.87 8.02 5.82
CA LYS A 97 -11.09 7.94 6.62
C LYS A 97 -11.73 6.57 6.43
N ILE A 98 -11.99 5.89 7.54
CA ILE A 98 -12.56 4.55 7.53
C ILE A 98 -13.66 4.43 8.57
N THR A 99 -14.75 3.76 8.22
CA THR A 99 -15.80 3.42 9.18
C THR A 99 -15.27 2.34 10.12
N CYS A 100 -15.39 2.57 11.42
CA CYS A 100 -14.99 1.62 12.44
C CYS A 100 -15.90 0.39 12.48
N ASP A 101 -15.31 -0.74 12.84
CA ASP A 101 -16.01 -1.98 13.09
C ASP A 101 -15.30 -2.78 14.18
N ASP A 102 -16.03 -3.67 14.86
CA ASP A 102 -15.48 -4.42 15.99
C ASP A 102 -14.42 -5.46 15.56
N LYS A 103 -14.24 -5.69 14.25
CA LYS A 103 -13.39 -6.77 13.72
C LYS A 103 -12.05 -6.29 13.14
N SER A 104 -12.00 -5.14 12.47
CA SER A 104 -10.83 -4.67 11.73
C SER A 104 -10.29 -3.34 12.25
N VAL A 105 -11.17 -2.38 12.59
CA VAL A 105 -10.79 -1.02 12.98
C VAL A 105 -11.57 -0.57 14.21
N ASP A 106 -10.89 -0.58 15.35
CA ASP A 106 -11.45 -0.16 16.64
C ASP A 106 -11.33 1.36 16.83
N CYS A 107 -12.47 2.05 16.86
CA CYS A 107 -12.57 3.49 17.10
C CYS A 107 -12.17 3.91 18.53
N SER A 108 -12.21 2.98 19.49
CA SER A 108 -11.79 3.22 20.87
C SER A 108 -10.27 3.22 21.01
N LYS A 109 -9.58 2.55 20.08
CA LYS A 109 -8.12 2.43 20.04
C LYS A 109 -7.52 3.19 18.85
N VAL A 110 -7.92 4.45 18.70
CA VAL A 110 -7.54 5.36 17.59
C VAL A 110 -6.08 5.23 17.15
N LYS A 111 -5.12 5.45 18.06
CA LYS A 111 -3.68 5.39 17.73
C LYS A 111 -3.25 4.01 17.24
N LYS A 112 -3.71 2.94 17.88
CA LYS A 112 -3.38 1.56 17.49
C LYS A 112 -3.97 1.21 16.12
N SER A 113 -5.21 1.64 15.87
CA SER A 113 -5.91 1.42 14.61
C SER A 113 -5.26 2.19 13.47
N CYS A 114 -4.92 3.47 13.65
CA CYS A 114 -4.18 4.23 12.65
C CYS A 114 -2.78 3.62 12.40
N LYS A 115 -2.05 3.20 13.44
CA LYS A 115 -0.76 2.54 13.24
C LYS A 115 -0.86 1.25 12.41
N LYS A 116 -1.93 0.47 12.57
CA LYS A 116 -2.18 -0.71 11.72
C LYS A 116 -2.43 -0.31 10.26
N LEU A 117 -3.23 0.75 10.05
CA LEU A 117 -3.57 1.24 8.72
C LEU A 117 -2.39 1.91 8.02
N GLN A 118 -1.47 2.53 8.77
CA GLN A 118 -0.22 3.10 8.28
C GLN A 118 0.58 2.07 7.48
N ASN A 119 0.75 0.85 8.02
CA ASN A 119 1.48 -0.23 7.34
C ASN A 119 0.84 -0.69 6.01
N ILE A 120 -0.42 -0.34 5.76
CA ILE A 120 -1.19 -0.75 4.58
C ILE A 120 -1.27 0.39 3.56
N PHE A 121 -1.47 1.63 4.02
CA PHE A 121 -1.79 2.77 3.17
C PHE A 121 -0.69 3.84 3.09
N ALA A 122 0.25 3.86 4.03
CA ALA A 122 1.18 4.96 4.22
C ALA A 122 2.49 4.48 4.89
N PHE A 123 3.12 3.46 4.30
CA PHE A 123 4.19 2.67 4.94
C PHE A 123 5.36 3.50 5.49
N SER A 124 5.89 4.44 4.70
CA SER A 124 7.03 5.28 5.10
C SER A 124 6.64 6.63 5.73
N LEU A 125 5.36 6.95 5.84
CA LEU A 125 4.91 8.26 6.33
C LEU A 125 4.72 8.22 7.85
N ALA A 126 5.05 9.30 8.55
CA ALA A 126 4.78 9.44 9.97
C ALA A 126 3.28 9.71 10.22
N SER A 127 2.76 9.26 11.36
CA SER A 127 1.39 9.59 11.76
C SER A 127 1.36 10.99 12.37
N HIS A 128 0.73 11.93 11.66
CA HIS A 128 0.62 13.33 12.08
C HIS A 128 -0.65 13.58 12.90
N HIS A 129 -1.78 13.01 12.48
CA HIS A 129 -3.05 13.15 13.21
C HIS A 129 -3.84 11.85 13.20
N ALA A 130 -4.48 11.56 14.34
CA ALA A 130 -5.36 10.43 14.50
C ALA A 130 -6.56 10.84 15.37
N GLY A 131 -7.77 10.71 14.84
CA GLY A 131 -9.01 11.10 15.52
C GLY A 131 -10.17 10.20 15.16
N SER A 132 -11.22 10.22 15.99
CA SER A 132 -12.45 9.47 15.74
C SER A 132 -13.67 10.35 16.00
N LYS A 133 -14.66 10.29 15.11
CA LYS A 133 -15.94 11.00 15.25
C LYS A 133 -17.06 10.21 14.60
N LYS A 134 -18.18 10.00 15.31
CA LYS A 134 -19.37 9.30 14.80
C LYS A 134 -19.04 7.96 14.11
N ASN A 135 -18.24 7.11 14.76
CA ASN A 135 -17.75 5.82 14.23
C ASN A 135 -16.89 5.91 12.96
N ILE A 136 -16.31 7.07 12.68
CA ILE A 136 -15.35 7.26 11.59
C ILE A 136 -13.99 7.54 12.20
N LEU A 137 -13.02 6.67 11.92
CA LEU A 137 -11.62 6.89 12.22
C LEU A 137 -10.99 7.70 11.09
N THR A 138 -10.30 8.78 11.46
CA THR A 138 -9.53 9.62 10.54
C THR A 138 -8.05 9.55 10.93
N CYS A 139 -7.22 9.14 9.98
CA CYS A 139 -5.78 9.05 10.12
C CYS A 139 -5.11 9.90 9.04
N ILE A 140 -4.21 10.79 9.43
CA ILE A 140 -3.42 11.61 8.52
C ILE A 140 -1.96 11.23 8.71
N TYR A 141 -1.32 10.90 7.59
CA TYR A 141 0.08 10.57 7.52
C TYR A 141 0.80 11.57 6.62
N SER A 142 2.02 11.95 6.96
CA SER A 142 2.84 12.86 6.16
C SER A 142 4.32 12.53 6.32
N SER A 143 5.14 12.87 5.33
CA SER A 143 6.59 12.87 5.50
C SER A 143 6.97 14.05 6.38
N ASP A 144 7.92 13.87 7.29
CA ASP A 144 8.45 14.92 8.18
C ASP A 144 9.23 16.02 7.43
N HIS A 145 9.12 16.09 6.10
CA HIS A 145 9.43 17.31 5.37
C HIS A 145 8.33 18.31 5.71
N GLU A 146 8.66 19.25 6.61
CA GLU A 146 7.79 20.36 7.02
C GLU A 146 6.96 20.85 5.83
N LEU A 147 5.63 20.76 5.97
CA LEU A 147 4.72 21.51 5.13
C LEU A 147 4.94 22.98 5.49
N GLU A 148 5.88 23.64 4.81
CA GLU A 148 5.93 25.10 4.80
C GLU A 148 4.63 25.58 4.14
N PHE A 149 3.74 26.14 4.95
CA PHE A 149 2.53 26.86 4.53
C PHE A 149 2.88 28.31 4.18
#